data_AF-A0A7R9FTN6-F1
#
_entry.id   AF-A0A7R9FTN6-F1
#
_cell.length_a   1.000
_cell.length_b   1.000
_cell.length_c   1.000
_cell.angle_alpha   90.00
_cell.angle_beta   90.00
_cell.angle_gamma   90.00
#
_symmetry.space_group_name_H-M   'P 1'
#
loop_
_entity.id
_entity.type
_entity.pdbx_description
1 polymer ?
#
loop_
_entity_poly.entity_id
_entity_poly.type
_entity_poly.pdbx_seq_one_letter_code
_entity_poly.pdbx_strand_id
1 'polypeptide(L)'
;MDKRAAGEDAFKKAQRLWLASSILQQSLRAGSPSARSWEEQLKPLDREVSDVANAAGTDDAFILAVLSSIPKEALSRGVFPEEALKDRFVQVADSARKVAFIDEKGGSLLRYGFAYIMNMLVLRKHEIVPNEELKERPVDVESLSPFEVIDRARACMDKGDLLQAVQYLNLLNGAAGEVAKDWLKETILTLETKQAADAMLGYATALGTHGHPG
;
A
#
# COMPACT_ATOMS: atom_id res chain seq x y z
N MET A 1 11.24 46.96 2.33
CA MET A 1 9.88 46.45 2.01
C MET A 1 9.97 45.10 1.29
N ASP A 2 11.01 44.86 0.51
CA ASP A 2 11.21 43.64 -0.31
C ASP A 2 11.23 42.31 0.44
N LYS A 3 11.83 42.24 1.65
CA LYS A 3 11.86 40.99 2.45
C LYS A 3 10.48 40.53 2.91
N ARG A 4 9.54 41.46 3.17
CA ARG A 4 8.16 41.12 3.57
C ARG A 4 7.36 40.61 2.38
N ALA A 5 7.45 41.28 1.23
CA ALA A 5 6.80 40.85 0.00
C ALA A 5 7.26 39.44 -0.44
N ALA A 6 8.57 39.18 -0.41
CA ALA A 6 9.11 37.86 -0.72
C ALA A 6 8.61 36.76 0.24
N GLY A 7 8.48 37.07 1.54
CA GLY A 7 7.93 36.14 2.53
C GLY A 7 6.44 35.83 2.30
N GLU A 8 5.64 36.84 1.98
CA GLU A 8 4.23 36.66 1.65
C GLU A 8 4.01 35.78 0.40
N ASP A 9 4.83 35.95 -0.62
CA ASP A 9 4.75 35.15 -1.85
C ASP A 9 5.15 33.69 -1.61
N ALA A 10 6.20 33.46 -0.81
CA ALA A 10 6.61 32.12 -0.39
C ALA A 10 5.51 31.42 0.43
N PHE A 11 4.85 32.15 1.34
CA PHE A 11 3.74 31.62 2.13
C PHE A 11 2.54 31.25 1.26
N LYS A 12 2.14 32.11 0.31
CA LYS A 12 1.06 31.81 -0.65
C LYS A 12 1.40 30.59 -1.51
N LYS A 13 2.65 30.45 -1.95
CA LYS A 13 3.12 29.27 -2.70
C LYS A 13 2.96 28.00 -1.86
N ALA A 14 3.45 28.01 -0.61
CA ALA A 14 3.32 26.88 0.30
C ALA A 14 1.86 26.49 0.55
N GLN A 15 0.97 27.48 0.72
CA GLN A 15 -0.46 27.24 0.92
C GLN A 15 -1.11 26.59 -0.32
N ARG A 16 -0.79 27.06 -1.54
CA ARG A 16 -1.29 26.46 -2.78
C ARG A 16 -0.83 25.03 -2.94
N LEU A 17 0.46 24.77 -2.67
CA LEU A 17 1.05 23.44 -2.76
C LEU A 17 0.42 22.48 -1.74
N TRP A 18 0.19 22.95 -0.52
CA TRP A 18 -0.49 22.19 0.53
C TRP A 18 -1.92 21.83 0.11
N LEU A 19 -2.66 22.78 -0.46
CA LEU A 19 -4.02 22.54 -0.93
C LEU A 19 -4.04 21.53 -2.09
N ALA A 20 -3.17 21.68 -3.09
CA ALA A 20 -3.10 20.74 -4.21
C ALA A 20 -2.71 19.32 -3.73
N SER A 21 -1.72 19.22 -2.83
CA SER A 21 -1.26 17.93 -2.29
C SER A 21 -2.33 17.26 -1.41
N SER A 22 -3.08 18.03 -0.62
CA SER A 22 -4.18 17.48 0.18
C SER A 22 -5.36 17.02 -0.69
N ILE A 23 -5.65 17.72 -1.78
CA ILE A 23 -6.65 17.27 -2.78
C ILE A 23 -6.21 15.96 -3.44
N LEU A 24 -4.94 15.84 -3.83
CA LEU A 24 -4.39 14.58 -4.34
C LEU A 24 -4.54 13.47 -3.30
N GLN A 25 -4.09 13.68 -2.06
CA GLN A 25 -4.21 12.71 -0.98
C GLN A 25 -5.67 12.30 -0.71
N GLN A 26 -6.60 13.26 -0.76
CA GLN A 26 -8.03 12.98 -0.62
C GLN A 26 -8.55 12.16 -1.80
N SER A 27 -8.11 12.44 -3.02
CA SER A 27 -8.51 11.70 -4.22
C SER A 27 -8.03 10.24 -4.21
N LEU A 28 -6.89 9.96 -3.56
CA LEU A 28 -6.42 8.59 -3.35
C LEU A 28 -7.28 7.81 -2.35
N ARG A 29 -7.83 8.50 -1.35
CA ARG A 29 -8.70 7.89 -0.32
C ARG A 29 -10.13 7.74 -0.80
N ALA A 30 -10.63 8.77 -1.46
CA ALA A 30 -11.97 8.84 -1.99
C ALA A 30 -11.97 8.19 -3.37
N GLY A 31 -12.27 6.88 -3.41
CA GLY A 31 -12.66 6.25 -4.67
C GLY A 31 -13.88 6.94 -5.29
N SER A 32 -14.23 6.58 -6.52
CA SER A 32 -15.40 7.16 -7.19
C SER A 32 -16.68 6.99 -6.34
N PRO A 33 -17.35 8.08 -5.91
CA PRO A 33 -18.53 8.00 -5.01
C PRO A 33 -19.72 7.26 -5.60
N SER A 34 -19.76 7.11 -6.92
CA SER A 34 -20.83 6.42 -7.66
C SER A 34 -20.45 5.01 -8.09
N ALA A 35 -19.29 4.50 -7.68
CA ALA A 35 -18.81 3.19 -8.07
C ALA A 35 -19.73 2.08 -7.54
N ARG A 36 -20.18 1.21 -8.45
CA ARG A 36 -20.96 0.01 -8.14
C ARG A 36 -20.11 -1.25 -8.08
N SER A 37 -18.89 -1.17 -8.60
CA SER A 37 -17.88 -2.21 -8.57
C SER A 37 -16.53 -1.62 -8.14
N TRP A 38 -15.61 -2.48 -7.71
CA TRP A 38 -14.27 -2.06 -7.31
C TRP A 38 -13.52 -1.41 -8.48
N GLU A 39 -13.64 -1.95 -9.71
CA GLU A 39 -13.02 -1.37 -10.93
C GLU A 39 -13.51 0.05 -11.21
N GLU A 40 -14.78 0.33 -10.95
CA GLU A 40 -15.37 1.67 -11.10
C GLU A 40 -14.87 2.68 -10.06
N GLN A 41 -14.15 2.24 -9.02
CA GLN A 41 -13.56 3.15 -8.03
C GLN A 41 -12.30 3.85 -8.56
N LEU A 42 -11.69 3.32 -9.62
CA LEU A 42 -10.51 3.90 -10.26
C LEU A 42 -10.85 5.23 -10.94
N LYS A 43 -10.00 6.22 -10.70
CA LYS A 43 -10.09 7.53 -11.34
C LYS A 43 -8.67 8.00 -11.71
N PRO A 44 -8.46 8.48 -12.95
CA PRO A 44 -7.18 9.08 -13.34
C PRO A 44 -6.76 10.21 -12.39
N LEU A 45 -5.45 10.28 -12.11
CA LEU A 45 -4.84 11.26 -11.18
C LEU A 45 -4.09 12.38 -11.90
N ASP A 46 -4.07 12.37 -13.24
CA ASP A 46 -3.37 13.35 -14.07
C ASP A 46 -3.71 14.80 -13.70
N ARG A 47 -4.98 15.07 -13.38
CA ARG A 47 -5.45 16.40 -13.03
C ARG A 47 -4.84 16.86 -11.70
N GLU A 48 -5.01 16.07 -10.66
CA GLU A 48 -4.54 16.39 -9.32
C GLU A 48 -3.01 16.51 -9.29
N VAL A 49 -2.31 15.65 -10.03
CA VAL A 49 -0.85 15.73 -10.21
C VAL A 49 -0.42 16.99 -10.96
N SER A 50 -1.16 17.37 -12.01
CA SER A 50 -0.90 18.63 -12.73
C SER A 50 -1.15 19.85 -11.86
N ASP A 51 -2.17 19.82 -11.00
CA ASP A 51 -2.47 20.90 -10.06
C ASP A 51 -1.33 21.08 -9.03
N VAL A 52 -0.73 19.99 -8.56
CA VAL A 52 0.47 20.03 -7.71
C VAL A 52 1.67 20.61 -8.46
N ALA A 53 1.93 20.17 -9.70
CA ALA A 53 3.01 20.70 -10.53
C ALA A 53 2.86 22.22 -10.75
N ASN A 54 1.65 22.68 -11.05
CA ASN A 54 1.34 24.10 -11.24
C ASN A 54 1.53 24.91 -9.94
N ALA A 55 1.17 24.34 -8.78
CA ALA A 55 1.35 24.99 -7.49
C ALA A 55 2.84 25.12 -7.10
N ALA A 56 3.66 24.13 -7.47
CA ALA A 56 5.09 24.12 -7.21
C ALA A 56 5.89 25.04 -8.14
N GLY A 57 5.42 25.23 -9.38
CA GLY A 57 6.17 25.93 -10.42
C GLY A 57 7.36 25.11 -10.92
N THR A 58 8.22 25.73 -11.74
CA THR A 58 9.35 25.05 -12.40
C THR A 58 10.59 24.87 -11.52
N ASP A 59 10.63 25.54 -10.37
CA ASP A 59 11.88 25.72 -9.62
C ASP A 59 11.97 24.80 -8.39
N ASP A 60 10.88 24.09 -8.08
CA ASP A 60 10.82 23.20 -6.92
C ASP A 60 11.33 21.79 -7.26
N ALA A 61 12.65 21.63 -7.19
CA ALA A 61 13.31 20.38 -7.56
C ALA A 61 12.83 19.16 -6.75
N PHE A 62 12.44 19.35 -5.49
CA PHE A 62 11.92 18.27 -4.66
C PHE A 62 10.56 17.79 -5.18
N ILE A 63 9.61 18.72 -5.39
CA ILE A 63 8.29 18.35 -5.91
C ILE A 63 8.41 17.72 -7.29
N LEU A 64 9.21 18.27 -8.19
CA LEU A 64 9.40 17.70 -9.53
C LEU A 64 9.98 16.28 -9.48
N ALA A 65 10.92 16.01 -8.57
CA ALA A 65 11.46 14.67 -8.37
C ALA A 65 10.39 13.68 -7.85
N VAL A 66 9.59 14.09 -6.86
CA VAL A 66 8.52 13.25 -6.30
C VAL A 66 7.41 13.00 -7.32
N LEU A 67 7.05 14.00 -8.13
CA LEU A 67 6.10 13.83 -9.22
C LEU A 67 6.60 12.82 -10.25
N SER A 68 7.89 12.83 -10.55
CA SER A 68 8.50 11.87 -11.48
C SER A 68 8.57 10.43 -10.96
N SER A 69 8.48 10.23 -9.64
CA SER A 69 8.46 8.89 -9.04
C SER A 69 7.07 8.26 -9.04
N ILE A 70 6.00 9.02 -9.33
CA ILE A 70 4.64 8.46 -9.39
C ILE A 70 4.54 7.51 -10.59
N PRO A 71 4.09 6.26 -10.39
CA PRO A 71 3.94 5.32 -11.49
C PRO A 71 2.96 5.83 -12.56
N LYS A 72 3.32 5.70 -13.84
CA LYS A 72 2.47 6.14 -14.96
C LYS A 72 1.09 5.48 -14.95
N GLU A 73 1.01 4.24 -14.49
CA GLU A 73 -0.26 3.52 -14.35
C GLU A 73 -1.21 4.22 -13.37
N ALA A 74 -0.69 4.75 -12.25
CA ALA A 74 -1.47 5.52 -11.28
C ALA A 74 -1.98 6.83 -11.88
N LEU A 75 -1.19 7.48 -12.75
CA LEU A 75 -1.59 8.73 -13.41
C LEU A 75 -2.77 8.51 -14.35
N SER A 76 -2.65 7.55 -15.28
CA SER A 76 -3.62 7.36 -16.35
C SER A 76 -4.88 6.61 -15.93
N ARG A 77 -4.75 5.60 -15.05
CA ARG A 77 -5.85 4.73 -14.63
C ARG A 77 -6.40 5.13 -13.27
N GLY A 78 -5.52 5.58 -12.37
CA GLY A 78 -5.80 5.71 -10.95
C GLY A 78 -5.30 4.51 -10.15
N VAL A 79 -5.60 4.55 -8.86
CA VAL A 79 -5.26 3.48 -7.90
C VAL A 79 -6.49 3.10 -7.09
N PHE A 80 -6.51 1.88 -6.56
CA PHE A 80 -7.60 1.45 -5.70
C PHE A 80 -7.51 2.09 -4.31
N PRO A 81 -8.65 2.54 -3.75
CA PRO A 81 -8.69 2.96 -2.35
C PRO A 81 -8.28 1.83 -1.41
N GLU A 82 -7.68 2.18 -0.27
CA GLU A 82 -7.22 1.18 0.71
C GLU A 82 -8.35 0.26 1.19
N GLU A 83 -9.56 0.79 1.39
CA GLU A 83 -10.72 0.00 1.81
C GLU A 83 -11.09 -1.06 0.75
N ALA A 84 -10.99 -0.72 -0.54
CA ALA A 84 -11.24 -1.66 -1.62
C ALA A 84 -10.22 -2.80 -1.65
N LEU A 85 -8.95 -2.47 -1.39
CA LEU A 85 -7.87 -3.44 -1.29
C LEU A 85 -8.05 -4.35 -0.07
N LYS A 86 -8.54 -3.82 1.06
CA LYS A 86 -8.89 -4.60 2.25
C LYS A 86 -10.03 -5.58 1.98
N ASP A 87 -11.11 -5.12 1.35
CA ASP A 87 -12.25 -5.97 1.00
C ASP A 87 -11.82 -7.11 0.05
N ARG A 88 -11.01 -6.78 -0.95
CA ARG A 88 -10.48 -7.75 -1.91
C ARG A 88 -9.52 -8.75 -1.26
N PHE A 89 -8.73 -8.32 -0.30
CA PHE A 89 -7.74 -9.15 0.38
C PHE A 89 -8.35 -10.40 1.00
N VAL A 90 -9.58 -10.33 1.53
CA VAL A 90 -10.25 -11.50 2.14
C VAL A 90 -10.34 -12.66 1.15
N GLN A 91 -10.78 -12.38 -0.08
CA GLN A 91 -10.92 -13.39 -1.14
C GLN A 91 -9.57 -13.92 -1.62
N VAL A 92 -8.56 -13.04 -1.69
CA VAL A 92 -7.19 -13.39 -2.07
C VAL A 92 -6.59 -14.31 -1.02
N ALA A 93 -6.69 -13.96 0.26
CA ALA A 93 -6.16 -14.74 1.37
C ALA A 93 -6.86 -16.11 1.48
N ASP A 94 -8.17 -16.19 1.25
CA ASP A 94 -8.91 -17.46 1.24
C ASP A 94 -8.49 -18.35 0.06
N SER A 95 -8.32 -17.76 -1.11
CA SER A 95 -7.91 -18.46 -2.32
C SER A 95 -6.46 -18.96 -2.22
N ALA A 96 -5.54 -18.09 -1.76
CA ALA A 96 -4.16 -18.44 -1.52
C ALA A 96 -4.04 -19.58 -0.49
N ARG A 97 -4.85 -19.55 0.58
CA ARG A 97 -4.86 -20.61 1.60
C ARG A 97 -5.25 -21.98 1.03
N LYS A 98 -6.19 -22.03 0.08
CA LYS A 98 -6.62 -23.28 -0.57
C LYS A 98 -5.51 -23.93 -1.39
N VAL A 99 -4.60 -23.14 -1.93
CA VAL A 99 -3.52 -23.59 -2.82
C VAL A 99 -2.12 -23.50 -2.19
N ALA A 100 -2.04 -23.12 -0.91
CA ALA A 100 -0.80 -22.90 -0.16
C ALA A 100 0.14 -24.12 -0.05
N PHE A 101 -0.35 -25.30 -0.38
CA PHE A 101 0.42 -26.54 -0.43
C PHE A 101 1.14 -26.80 -1.75
N ILE A 102 0.75 -26.09 -2.81
CA ILE A 102 1.18 -26.36 -4.18
C ILE A 102 2.46 -25.56 -4.43
N ASP A 103 3.61 -26.24 -4.33
CA ASP A 103 4.93 -25.67 -4.60
C ASP A 103 5.20 -25.49 -6.12
N GLU A 104 6.13 -24.57 -6.46
CA GLU A 104 6.52 -24.27 -7.85
C GLU A 104 7.22 -25.43 -8.57
N LYS A 105 7.78 -26.37 -7.81
CA LYS A 105 8.72 -27.37 -8.34
C LYS A 105 8.05 -28.68 -8.71
N GLY A 106 6.75 -28.87 -8.45
CA GLY A 106 6.00 -30.09 -8.80
C GLY A 106 6.62 -31.38 -8.24
N GLY A 107 7.55 -31.24 -7.29
CA GLY A 107 8.62 -32.20 -7.03
C GLY A 107 8.83 -32.39 -5.54
N SER A 108 7.74 -32.44 -4.78
CA SER A 108 7.80 -32.71 -3.35
C SER A 108 6.49 -33.25 -2.74
N LEU A 109 5.43 -33.40 -3.54
CA LEU A 109 4.08 -33.79 -3.10
C LEU A 109 4.05 -34.98 -2.13
N LEU A 110 4.92 -35.98 -2.33
CA LEU A 110 4.97 -37.18 -1.47
C LEU A 110 5.92 -37.05 -0.28
N ARG A 111 7.02 -36.30 -0.40
CA ARG A 111 8.07 -36.24 0.65
C ARG A 111 7.73 -35.24 1.75
N TYR A 112 7.10 -34.12 1.42
CA TYR A 112 6.57 -33.17 2.40
C TYR A 112 5.08 -33.36 2.67
N GLY A 113 4.32 -34.00 1.77
CA GLY A 113 2.91 -34.30 1.99
C GLY A 113 2.68 -35.16 3.24
N PHE A 114 3.56 -36.14 3.52
CA PHE A 114 3.42 -36.98 4.73
C PHE A 114 3.79 -36.23 6.02
N ALA A 115 4.87 -35.45 6.00
CA ALA A 115 5.24 -34.57 7.12
C ALA A 115 4.19 -33.49 7.37
N TYR A 116 3.56 -32.98 6.30
CA TYR A 116 2.47 -32.03 6.38
C TYR A 116 1.18 -32.70 6.87
N ILE A 117 0.76 -33.86 6.37
CA ILE A 117 -0.43 -34.56 6.88
C ILE A 117 -0.25 -34.86 8.38
N MET A 118 0.95 -35.26 8.79
CA MET A 118 1.32 -35.38 10.21
C MET A 118 1.24 -34.03 10.93
N ASN A 119 1.77 -32.95 10.36
CA ASN A 119 1.70 -31.62 10.95
C ASN A 119 0.27 -31.06 10.99
N MET A 120 -0.59 -31.37 10.02
CA MET A 120 -2.01 -31.00 9.97
C MET A 120 -2.81 -31.75 11.03
N LEU A 121 -2.46 -33.01 11.31
CA LEU A 121 -3.02 -33.79 12.41
C LEU A 121 -2.54 -33.29 13.79
N VAL A 122 -1.31 -32.76 13.87
CA VAL A 122 -0.76 -32.10 15.07
C VAL A 122 -1.33 -30.68 15.26
N LEU A 123 -1.54 -29.92 14.17
CA LEU A 123 -2.11 -28.56 14.14
C LEU A 123 -3.62 -28.56 14.36
N ARG A 124 -4.36 -29.62 13.99
CA ARG A 124 -5.75 -29.81 14.47
C ARG A 124 -5.85 -29.94 15.99
N LYS A 125 -4.70 -30.16 16.67
CA LYS A 125 -4.58 -30.19 18.13
C LYS A 125 -4.02 -28.88 18.71
N HIS A 126 -3.57 -27.94 17.87
CA HIS A 126 -3.28 -26.58 18.29
C HIS A 126 -4.53 -25.75 18.05
N GLU A 127 -5.20 -25.43 19.14
CA GLU A 127 -6.27 -24.46 19.22
C GLU A 127 -5.88 -23.19 18.44
N ILE A 128 -6.89 -22.53 17.93
CA ILE A 128 -6.86 -21.21 17.29
C ILE A 128 -5.90 -20.32 18.09
N VAL A 129 -4.65 -20.22 17.65
CA VAL A 129 -3.64 -19.40 18.34
C VAL A 129 -4.16 -17.97 18.23
N PRO A 130 -4.50 -17.30 19.35
CA PRO A 130 -4.98 -15.93 19.31
C PRO A 130 -3.96 -15.06 18.58
N ASN A 131 -4.43 -14.10 17.77
CA ASN A 131 -3.57 -13.19 17.00
C ASN A 131 -2.48 -12.51 17.87
N GLU A 132 -2.71 -12.41 19.18
CA GLU A 132 -1.80 -11.91 20.21
C GLU A 132 -0.53 -12.75 20.37
N GLU A 133 -0.61 -14.09 20.31
CA GLU A 133 0.54 -14.98 20.52
C GLU A 133 1.46 -15.05 19.29
N LEU A 134 0.93 -14.76 18.10
CA LEU A 134 1.74 -14.62 16.88
C LEU A 134 2.66 -13.38 16.92
N LYS A 135 2.38 -12.39 17.80
CA LYS A 135 3.13 -11.13 17.92
C LYS A 135 4.44 -11.27 18.69
N GLU A 136 4.52 -12.22 19.64
CA GLU A 136 5.66 -12.32 20.57
C GLU A 136 6.75 -13.30 20.10
N ARG A 137 6.51 -14.03 19.00
CA ARG A 137 7.48 -14.99 18.48
C ARG A 137 8.52 -14.29 17.61
N PRO A 138 9.83 -14.45 17.86
CA PRO A 138 10.85 -13.96 16.94
C PRO A 138 10.62 -14.57 15.55
N VAL A 139 10.58 -13.71 14.53
CA VAL A 139 10.23 -14.11 13.16
C VAL A 139 11.48 -14.65 12.46
N ASP A 140 11.58 -15.96 12.37
CA ASP A 140 12.47 -16.59 11.40
C ASP A 140 11.76 -16.65 10.04
N VAL A 141 12.05 -15.67 9.19
CA VAL A 141 11.44 -15.48 7.87
C VAL A 141 11.67 -16.69 6.97
N GLU A 142 12.78 -17.42 7.13
CA GLU A 142 13.13 -18.56 6.28
C GLU A 142 12.32 -19.83 6.61
N SER A 143 11.75 -19.90 7.81
CA SER A 143 11.00 -21.06 8.30
C SER A 143 9.47 -20.93 8.22
N LEU A 144 8.95 -19.76 7.81
CA LEU A 144 7.52 -19.49 7.82
C LEU A 144 6.77 -20.38 6.82
N SER A 145 5.75 -21.09 7.31
CA SER A 145 4.85 -21.80 6.41
C SER A 145 3.96 -20.80 5.62
N PRO A 146 3.49 -21.15 4.41
CA PRO A 146 2.59 -20.29 3.65
C PRO A 146 1.28 -19.95 4.38
N PHE A 147 0.81 -20.85 5.27
CA PHE A 147 -0.35 -20.61 6.12
C PHE A 147 -0.09 -19.51 7.16
N GLU A 148 1.06 -19.61 7.81
CA GLU A 148 1.54 -18.63 8.77
C GLU A 148 1.79 -17.26 8.16
N VAL A 149 2.25 -17.21 6.91
CA VAL A 149 2.36 -15.97 6.13
C VAL A 149 0.99 -15.34 5.93
N ILE A 150 0.01 -16.13 5.48
CA ILE A 150 -1.36 -15.65 5.22
C ILE A 150 -2.05 -15.17 6.52
N ASP A 151 -1.92 -15.93 7.61
CA ASP A 151 -2.53 -15.57 8.89
C ASP A 151 -1.91 -14.29 9.47
N ARG A 152 -0.58 -14.10 9.35
CA ARG A 152 0.09 -12.84 9.72
C ARG A 152 -0.33 -11.67 8.84
N ALA A 153 -0.45 -11.87 7.54
CA ALA A 153 -0.95 -10.85 6.63
C ALA A 153 -2.38 -10.42 7.02
N ARG A 154 -3.26 -11.35 7.38
CA ARG A 154 -4.60 -11.02 7.93
C ARG A 154 -4.51 -10.18 9.19
N ALA A 155 -3.67 -10.56 10.14
CA ALA A 155 -3.50 -9.81 11.37
C ALA A 155 -2.95 -8.38 11.13
N CYS A 156 -2.17 -8.16 10.07
CA CYS A 156 -1.75 -6.82 9.64
C CYS A 156 -2.90 -6.03 9.02
N MET A 157 -3.71 -6.68 8.17
CA MET A 157 -4.87 -6.06 7.54
C MET A 157 -5.94 -5.64 8.56
N ASP A 158 -6.18 -6.45 9.59
CA ASP A 158 -7.09 -6.12 10.71
C ASP A 158 -6.66 -4.85 11.47
N LYS A 159 -5.35 -4.53 11.47
CA LYS A 159 -4.79 -3.31 12.07
C LYS A 159 -4.73 -2.13 11.09
N GLY A 160 -5.07 -2.35 9.82
CA GLY A 160 -4.91 -1.37 8.76
C GLY A 160 -3.46 -1.19 8.27
N ASP A 161 -2.56 -2.11 8.60
CA ASP A 161 -1.16 -2.07 8.15
C ASP A 161 -0.99 -2.81 6.80
N LEU A 162 -1.37 -2.11 5.73
CA LEU A 162 -1.28 -2.63 4.35
C LEU A 162 0.17 -2.94 3.95
N LEU A 163 1.12 -2.09 4.37
CA LEU A 163 2.53 -2.25 4.00
C LEU A 163 3.09 -3.56 4.58
N GLN A 164 2.83 -3.82 5.86
CA GLN A 164 3.29 -5.05 6.49
C GLN A 164 2.60 -6.30 5.90
N ALA A 165 1.31 -6.19 5.52
CA ALA A 165 0.60 -7.27 4.84
C ALA A 165 1.24 -7.60 3.47
N VAL A 166 1.62 -6.58 2.69
CA VAL A 166 2.36 -6.76 1.42
C VAL A 166 3.70 -7.46 1.66
N GLN A 167 4.45 -7.05 2.67
CA GLN A 167 5.73 -7.69 3.02
C GLN A 167 5.56 -9.17 3.33
N TYR A 168 4.53 -9.55 4.10
CA TYR A 168 4.25 -10.96 4.36
C TYR A 168 3.85 -11.70 3.09
N LEU A 169 2.89 -11.19 2.31
CA LEU A 169 2.44 -11.88 1.10
C LEU A 169 3.53 -12.02 0.02
N ASN A 170 4.52 -11.13 -0.02
CA ASN A 170 5.70 -11.28 -0.88
C ASN A 170 6.57 -12.51 -0.53
N LEU A 171 6.38 -13.12 0.65
CA LEU A 171 7.05 -14.37 1.03
C LEU A 171 6.36 -15.61 0.44
N LEU A 172 5.14 -15.46 -0.11
CA LEU A 172 4.45 -16.56 -0.77
C LEU A 172 5.12 -16.89 -2.11
N ASN A 173 5.20 -18.17 -2.40
CA ASN A 173 5.71 -18.70 -3.66
C ASN A 173 4.68 -19.71 -4.24
N GLY A 174 4.87 -20.15 -5.49
CA GLY A 174 3.99 -21.17 -6.07
C GLY A 174 2.59 -20.68 -6.35
N ALA A 175 1.63 -21.60 -6.27
CA ALA A 175 0.25 -21.27 -6.62
C ALA A 175 -0.34 -20.18 -5.69
N ALA A 176 0.06 -20.15 -4.42
CA ALA A 176 -0.39 -19.13 -3.48
C ALA A 176 0.22 -17.75 -3.80
N GLY A 177 1.50 -17.71 -4.20
CA GLY A 177 2.14 -16.49 -4.67
C GLY A 177 1.47 -15.94 -5.93
N GLU A 178 1.18 -16.80 -6.91
CA GLU A 178 0.49 -16.40 -8.14
C GLU A 178 -0.94 -15.89 -7.88
N VAL A 179 -1.67 -16.46 -6.91
CA VAL A 179 -2.98 -15.94 -6.49
C VAL A 179 -2.86 -14.54 -5.86
N ALA A 180 -1.82 -14.29 -5.07
CA ALA A 180 -1.61 -13.01 -4.39
C ALA A 180 -1.05 -11.90 -5.29
N LYS A 181 -0.43 -12.27 -6.41
CA LYS A 181 0.36 -11.40 -7.30
C LYS A 181 -0.36 -10.14 -7.76
N ASP A 182 -1.59 -10.28 -8.23
CA ASP A 182 -2.34 -9.13 -8.74
C ASP A 182 -2.72 -8.16 -7.60
N TRP A 183 -3.15 -8.70 -6.45
CA TRP A 183 -3.42 -7.89 -5.27
C TRP A 183 -2.18 -7.17 -4.76
N LEU A 184 -1.02 -7.86 -4.75
CA LEU A 184 0.28 -7.26 -4.41
C LEU A 184 0.61 -6.10 -5.35
N LYS A 185 0.48 -6.30 -6.67
CA LYS A 185 0.74 -5.26 -7.67
C LYS A 185 -0.12 -4.01 -7.41
N GLU A 186 -1.42 -4.20 -7.24
CA GLU A 186 -2.36 -3.09 -7.02
C GLU A 186 -2.10 -2.37 -5.68
N THR A 187 -1.79 -3.12 -4.63
CA THR A 187 -1.51 -2.55 -3.31
C THR A 187 -0.20 -1.76 -3.30
N ILE A 188 0.85 -2.28 -3.94
CA ILE A 188 2.13 -1.57 -4.09
C ILE A 188 1.93 -0.28 -4.88
N LEU A 189 1.19 -0.33 -5.99
CA LEU A 189 0.87 0.86 -6.79
C LEU A 189 0.17 1.95 -5.97
N THR A 190 -0.81 1.57 -5.14
CA THR A 190 -1.49 2.49 -4.22
C THR A 190 -0.53 3.05 -3.17
N LEU A 191 0.31 2.21 -2.55
CA LEU A 191 1.26 2.63 -1.52
C LEU A 191 2.34 3.58 -2.05
N GLU A 192 2.92 3.31 -3.22
CA GLU A 192 3.90 4.19 -3.87
C GLU A 192 3.30 5.57 -4.18
N THR A 193 2.08 5.59 -4.71
CA THR A 193 1.38 6.83 -5.05
C THR A 193 1.01 7.63 -3.79
N LYS A 194 0.57 6.94 -2.73
CA LYS A 194 0.29 7.56 -1.43
C LYS A 194 1.55 8.13 -0.79
N GLN A 195 2.66 7.39 -0.82
CA GLN A 195 3.94 7.86 -0.30
C GLN A 195 4.37 9.15 -0.98
N ALA A 196 4.24 9.24 -2.31
CA ALA A 196 4.53 10.46 -3.05
C ALA A 196 3.63 11.63 -2.61
N ALA A 197 2.32 11.41 -2.51
CA ALA A 197 1.37 12.43 -2.07
C ALA A 197 1.66 12.92 -0.63
N ASP A 198 1.94 12.00 0.28
CA ASP A 198 2.27 12.31 1.68
C ASP A 198 3.59 13.08 1.80
N ALA A 199 4.59 12.75 0.98
CA ALA A 199 5.86 13.48 0.92
C ALA A 199 5.68 14.94 0.46
N MET A 200 4.87 15.17 -0.59
CA MET A 200 4.57 16.51 -1.09
C MET A 200 3.79 17.34 -0.06
N LEU A 201 2.80 16.73 0.59
CA LEU A 201 2.02 17.39 1.64
C LEU A 201 2.88 17.75 2.86
N GLY A 202 3.74 16.84 3.31
CA GLY A 202 4.68 17.07 4.41
C GLY A 202 5.66 18.19 4.09
N TYR A 203 6.20 18.20 2.88
CA TYR A 203 7.07 19.27 2.38
C TYR A 203 6.37 20.63 2.35
N ALA A 204 5.16 20.70 1.80
CA ALA A 204 4.38 21.93 1.74
C ALA A 204 4.06 22.49 3.14
N THR A 205 3.76 21.60 4.09
CA THR A 205 3.53 21.95 5.49
C THR A 205 4.78 22.56 6.11
N ALA A 206 5.95 21.94 5.92
CA ALA A 206 7.21 22.47 6.41
C ALA A 206 7.52 23.85 5.81
N LEU A 207 7.35 24.04 4.51
CA LEU A 207 7.52 25.35 3.86
C LEU A 207 6.61 26.43 4.45
N GLY A 208 5.34 26.10 4.73
CA GLY A 208 4.38 27.04 5.31
C GLY A 208 4.78 27.52 6.71
N THR A 209 5.43 26.67 7.51
CA THR A 209 5.91 27.04 8.85
C THR A 209 7.11 27.99 8.82
N HIS A 210 7.97 27.90 7.79
CA HIS A 210 9.13 28.78 7.63
C HIS A 210 8.77 30.15 7.00
N GLY A 211 7.60 30.26 6.37
CA GLY A 211 7.13 31.48 5.70
C GLY A 211 6.37 32.46 6.58
N HIS A 212 6.19 32.20 7.88
CA HIS A 212 5.43 33.10 8.77
C HIS A 212 6.28 34.30 9.22
N PRO A 213 5.95 35.54 8.82
CA PRO A 213 6.62 36.72 9.36
C PRO A 213 6.12 36.97 10.78
N GLY A 214 6.97 36.73 11.78
CA GLY A 214 6.76 37.20 13.15
C GLY A 214 6.82 38.73 13.27
#